data_AF-A0A0F9C6D6-F1
#
_entry.id   AF-A0A0F9C6D6-F1
#
_cell.length_a   1.000
_cell.length_b   1.000
_cell.length_c   1.000
_cell.angle_alpha   90.00
_cell.angle_beta   90.00
_cell.angle_gamma   90.00
#
_symmetry.space_group_name_H-M   'P 1'
#
loop_
_entity.id
_entity.type
_entity.pdbx_description
1 polymer ?
#
loop_
_entity_poly.entity_id
_entity_poly.type
_entity_poly.pdbx_seq_one_letter_code
_entity_poly.pdbx_strand_id
1 'polypeptide(L)' 'HAARISHVFEAMGYTDERREGNVRFSLGRHTTEKEIDDAISRIRSILTAKK' A
#
# COMPACT_ATOMS: atom_id res chain seq x y z
N HIS A 1 -10.35 8.60 10.43
CA HIS A 1 -11.19 8.43 9.22
C HIS A 1 -10.88 7.05 8.67
N ALA A 2 -11.78 6.08 8.79
CA ALA A 2 -11.54 4.72 8.30
C ALA A 2 -11.56 4.73 6.77
N ALA A 3 -10.51 4.22 6.13
CA ALA A 3 -10.46 4.10 4.69
C ALA A 3 -11.55 3.12 4.23
N ARG A 4 -12.45 3.58 3.35
CA ARG A 4 -13.53 2.73 2.82
C ARG A 4 -12.90 1.67 1.91
N ILE A 5 -13.14 0.40 2.21
CA ILE A 5 -12.59 -0.75 1.48
C ILE A 5 -13.15 -0.77 0.05
N SER A 6 -12.31 -1.11 -0.94
CA SER A 6 -12.72 -1.17 -2.34
C SER A 6 -13.54 -2.44 -2.63
N HIS A 7 -14.72 -2.28 -3.24
CA HIS A 7 -15.58 -3.37 -3.71
C HIS A 7 -14.89 -4.32 -4.71
N VAL A 8 -13.78 -3.90 -5.31
CA VAL A 8 -12.97 -4.77 -6.19
C VAL A 8 -12.32 -5.91 -5.40
N PHE A 9 -12.00 -5.73 -4.11
CA PHE A 9 -11.42 -6.81 -3.30
C PHE A 9 -12.41 -7.95 -3.06
N GLU A 10 -13.70 -7.64 -2.93
CA GLU A 10 -14.77 -8.63 -2.84
C GLU A 10 -14.91 -9.40 -4.16
N ALA A 11 -14.92 -8.68 -5.29
CA ALA A 11 -14.99 -9.28 -6.62
C ALA A 11 -13.79 -10.19 -6.95
N MET A 12 -12.61 -9.91 -6.39
CA MET A 12 -11.40 -10.73 -6.55
C MET A 12 -11.31 -11.91 -5.55
N GLY A 13 -12.29 -12.08 -4.64
CA GLY A 13 -12.33 -13.21 -3.72
C GLY A 13 -11.31 -13.19 -2.59
N TYR A 14 -10.73 -12.03 -2.26
CA TYR A 14 -9.80 -11.93 -1.12
C TYR A 14 -10.52 -12.14 0.22
N THR A 15 -9.94 -12.89 1.16
CA THR A 15 -10.46 -13.08 2.52
C THR A 15 -10.32 -11.80 3.36
N ASP A 16 -11.15 -11.61 4.39
CA ASP A 16 -11.18 -10.41 5.24
C ASP A 16 -9.81 -10.00 5.79
N GLU A 17 -8.97 -10.96 6.14
CA GLU A 17 -7.62 -10.74 6.66
C GLU A 17 -6.66 -10.07 5.65
N ARG A 18 -6.90 -10.22 4.34
CA ARG A 18 -6.15 -9.53 3.27
C ARG A 18 -6.76 -8.18 2.87
N ARG A 19 -7.94 -7.83 3.41
CA ARG A 19 -8.67 -6.60 3.08
C ARG A 19 -8.16 -5.39 3.87
N GLU A 20 -7.64 -5.62 5.07
CA GLU A 20 -7.03 -4.56 5.88
C GLU A 20 -5.53 -4.38 5.55
N GLY A 21 -5.07 -3.12 5.50
CA GLY A 21 -3.67 -2.80 5.24
C GLY A 21 -3.23 -2.77 3.78
N ASN A 22 -4.16 -2.80 2.81
CA ASN A 22 -3.82 -2.63 1.40
C ASN A 22 -3.50 -1.16 1.04
N VAL A 23 -2.46 -0.97 0.23
CA VAL A 23 -2.11 0.33 -0.37
C VAL A 23 -1.85 0.15 -1.86
N ARG A 24 -2.45 1.00 -2.69
CA ARG A 24 -2.19 1.07 -4.14
C ARG A 24 -1.18 2.17 -4.43
N PHE A 25 -0.03 1.80 -4.97
CA PHE A 25 0.92 2.75 -5.56
C PHE A 25 0.63 2.87 -7.07
N SER A 26 0.50 4.10 -7.57
CA SER A 26 0.30 4.37 -9.00
C SER A 26 1.49 5.18 -9.48
N LEU A 27 2.26 4.63 -10.42
CA LEU A 27 3.45 5.26 -10.97
C LEU A 27 3.09 6.01 -12.25
N GLY A 28 3.85 7.07 -12.56
CA GLY A 28 3.66 7.91 -13.74
C GLY A 28 4.90 7.98 -14.61
N ARG A 29 4.79 8.69 -15.75
CA ARG A 29 5.88 8.85 -16.73
C ARG A 29 7.20 9.37 -16.13
N HIS A 30 7.11 10.15 -15.06
CA HIS A 30 8.26 10.81 -14.43
C HIS A 30 8.74 10.11 -13.16
N THR A 31 8.14 8.99 -12.78
CA THR A 31 8.59 8.24 -11.61
C THR A 31 9.99 7.69 -11.85
N THR A 32 10.88 7.92 -10.89
CA THR A 32 12.29 7.53 -10.94
C THR A 32 12.60 6.39 -9.96
N GLU A 33 13.69 5.66 -10.20
CA GLU A 33 14.16 4.60 -9.30
C GLU A 33 14.43 5.14 -7.89
N LYS A 34 15.02 6.35 -7.79
CA LYS A 34 15.27 7.00 -6.50
C LYS A 34 13.99 7.20 -5.69
N GLU A 35 12.89 7.61 -6.33
CA GLU A 35 11.61 7.78 -5.63
C GLU A 35 11.05 6.44 -5.13
N ILE A 36 11.29 5.34 -5.86
CA ILE A 36 10.90 4.00 -5.43
C ILE A 36 11.73 3.58 -4.21
N ASP A 37 13.04 3.78 -4.24
CA ASP A 37 13.93 3.45 -3.13
C ASP A 37 13.60 4.25 -1.87
N ASP A 38 13.34 5.55 -2.03
CA ASP A 38 12.94 6.44 -0.95
C ASP A 38 11.59 6.00 -0.34
N ALA A 39 10.61 5.62 -1.20
CA ALA A 39 9.31 5.12 -0.74
C ALA A 39 9.45 3.81 0.05
N ILE A 40 10.25 2.85 -0.44
CA ILE A 40 10.51 1.58 0.26
C ILE A 40 11.18 1.83 1.61
N SER A 41 12.19 2.70 1.66
CA SER A 41 12.89 3.07 2.90
C SER A 41 11.92 3.65 3.93
N ARG A 42 11.02 4.54 3.50
CA ARG A 42 10.01 5.16 4.36
C ARG A 42 9.00 4.14 4.89
N ILE A 43 8.49 3.25 4.02
CA ILE A 43 7.55 2.20 4.42
C ILE A 43 8.19 1.28 5.46
N ARG A 44 9.43 0.85 5.24
CA ARG A 44 10.18 0.03 6.20
C ARG A 44 10.29 0.72 7.55
N SER A 45 10.74 1.98 7.56
CA SER A 45 10.88 2.77 8.79
C SER A 45 9.58 2.83 9.60
N ILE A 46 8.44 3.07 8.93
CA ILE A 46 7.12 3.16 9.57
C ILE A 46 6.68 1.80 10.13
N LEU A 47 6.89 0.71 9.39
CA LEU A 47 6.49 -0.64 9.81
C LEU A 47 7.37 -1.16 10.95
N THR A 48 8.67 -0.84 10.96
CA THR A 48 9.59 -1.28 12.02
C THR A 48 9.51 -0.43 13.29
N ALA A 49 9.10 0.85 13.18
CA ALA A 49 8.94 1.73 14.34
C ALA A 49 7.68 1.41 15.17
N LYS A 50 6.76 0.59 14.65
CA LYS A 50 5.52 0.17 15.32
C LYS A 50 5.66 -1.11 16.18
N LYS A 51 6.84 -1.37 16.74
CA LYS A 51 7.01 -2.42 17.77
C LYS A 51 6.75 -1.88 19.17
#